data_AF-A0A101HGB1-F1
#
_entry.id   AF-A0A101HGB1-F1
#
_cell.length_a   1.000
_cell.length_b   1.000
_cell.length_c   1.000
_cell.angle_alpha   90.00
_cell.angle_beta   90.00
_cell.angle_gamma   90.00
#
_symmetry.space_group_name_H-M   'P 1'
#
loop_
_entity.id
_entity.type
_entity.pdbx_description
1 polymer ?
#
loop_
_entity_poly.entity_id
_entity_poly.type
_entity_poly.pdbx_seq_one_letter_code
_entity_poly.pdbx_strand_id
1 'polypeptide(L)'
;MDSNIEKIGKYSVSYFNKIEFRNLKKEIFKEEIYNLDIDTNKTKELKIIDVGAYIGLSILYFKSRYPNAHIIAFEPNPNIFPLLEENIEYNNIKNVKLHNVAIGKESKKRKLYIESSGFAAFSTASFRKDAWNGKQKSRP
;
A
#
# COMPACT_ATOMS: atom_id res chain seq x y z
N MET A 1 4.99 17.24 -4.63
CA MET A 1 5.89 16.43 -5.48
C MET A 1 5.04 15.86 -6.56
N ASP A 2 5.50 15.90 -7.80
CA ASP A 2 4.76 15.30 -8.90
C ASP A 2 4.96 13.78 -8.85
N SER A 3 3.87 13.03 -8.98
CA SER A 3 3.93 11.57 -9.13
C SER A 3 4.34 11.20 -10.55
N ASN A 4 4.94 10.03 -10.70
CA ASN A 4 5.24 9.41 -12.00
C ASN A 4 4.30 8.22 -12.19
N ILE A 5 4.01 7.84 -13.44
CA ILE A 5 3.13 6.71 -13.75
C ILE A 5 3.92 5.61 -14.46
N GLU A 6 3.78 4.35 -14.02
CA GLU A 6 4.30 3.17 -14.74
C GLU A 6 3.25 2.04 -14.76
N LYS A 7 3.28 1.20 -15.80
CA LYS A 7 2.35 0.08 -15.93
C LYS A 7 2.82 -1.19 -15.20
N ILE A 8 1.84 -1.93 -14.69
CA ILE A 8 1.95 -3.31 -14.22
C ILE A 8 0.82 -4.12 -14.88
N GLY A 9 1.14 -4.82 -15.97
CA GLY A 9 0.12 -5.48 -16.79
C GLY A 9 -0.91 -4.48 -17.30
N LYS A 10 -2.19 -4.68 -16.93
CA LYS A 10 -3.30 -3.77 -17.28
C LYS A 10 -3.40 -2.54 -16.38
N TYR A 11 -2.68 -2.50 -15.26
CA TYR A 11 -2.79 -1.41 -14.29
C TYR A 11 -1.78 -0.31 -14.59
N SER A 12 -2.17 0.94 -14.36
CA SER A 12 -1.27 2.09 -14.30
C SER A 12 -1.13 2.54 -12.86
N VAL A 13 0.10 2.71 -12.38
CA VAL A 13 0.37 3.02 -10.97
C VAL A 13 1.18 4.31 -10.88
N SER A 14 0.63 5.29 -10.19
CA SER A 14 1.27 6.52 -9.76
C SER A 14 2.18 6.25 -8.54
N TYR A 15 3.42 6.74 -8.57
CA TYR A 15 4.43 6.58 -7.52
C TYR A 15 5.34 7.81 -7.41
N PHE A 16 5.93 8.04 -6.24
CA PHE A 16 6.93 9.11 -6.05
C PHE A 16 8.37 8.62 -6.24
N ASN A 17 8.73 7.46 -5.68
CA ASN A 17 10.09 6.92 -5.74
C ASN A 17 10.20 5.72 -6.68
N LYS A 18 10.97 5.87 -7.77
CA LYS A 18 11.12 4.84 -8.81
C LYS A 18 11.85 3.58 -8.34
N ILE A 19 12.83 3.72 -7.45
CA ILE A 19 13.63 2.59 -6.97
C ILE A 19 12.76 1.72 -6.06
N GLU A 20 12.08 2.35 -5.10
CA GLU A 20 11.15 1.70 -4.19
C GLU A 20 10.00 1.02 -4.96
N PHE A 21 9.38 1.73 -5.91
CA PHE A 21 8.34 1.16 -6.76
C PHE A 21 8.82 -0.10 -7.50
N ARG A 22 10.01 -0.08 -8.10
CA ARG A 22 10.56 -1.24 -8.83
C ARG A 22 10.84 -2.42 -7.92
N ASN A 23 11.34 -2.18 -6.70
CA ASN A 23 11.60 -3.22 -5.73
C ASN A 23 10.28 -3.89 -5.29
N LEU A 24 9.31 -3.08 -4.86
CA LEU A 24 7.99 -3.59 -4.45
C LEU A 24 7.28 -4.31 -5.61
N LYS A 25 7.33 -3.76 -6.83
CA LYS A 25 6.79 -4.42 -8.03
C LYS A 25 7.44 -5.79 -8.27
N LYS A 26 8.76 -5.90 -8.11
CA LYS A 26 9.49 -7.17 -8.27
C LYS A 26 9.06 -8.17 -7.20
N GLU A 27 9.08 -7.80 -5.93
CA GLU A 27 8.69 -8.68 -4.82
C GLU A 27 7.24 -9.17 -4.99
N ILE A 28 6.30 -8.26 -5.25
CA ILE A 28 4.87 -8.58 -5.28
C ILE A 28 4.46 -9.32 -6.55
N PHE A 29 4.88 -8.87 -7.74
CA PHE A 29 4.36 -9.39 -9.01
C PHE A 29 5.30 -10.37 -9.71
N LYS A 30 6.61 -10.32 -9.45
CA LYS A 30 7.58 -11.25 -10.07
C LYS A 30 7.94 -12.40 -9.14
N GLU A 31 8.19 -12.11 -7.87
CA GLU A 31 8.54 -13.11 -6.86
C GLU A 31 7.29 -13.68 -6.17
N GLU A 32 6.14 -13.06 -6.42
CA GLU A 32 4.82 -13.49 -5.95
C GLU A 32 4.78 -13.80 -4.44
N ILE A 33 5.37 -12.92 -3.61
CA ILE A 33 5.44 -13.13 -2.15
C ILE A 33 4.07 -13.25 -1.45
N TYR A 34 2.99 -12.85 -2.13
CA TYR A 34 1.61 -12.96 -1.67
C TYR A 34 0.83 -14.09 -2.38
N ASN A 35 1.49 -14.97 -3.12
CA ASN A 35 0.81 -16.10 -3.75
C ASN A 35 0.35 -17.08 -2.68
N LEU A 36 -0.97 -17.18 -2.54
CA LEU A 36 -1.62 -18.10 -1.61
C LEU A 36 -2.50 -19.05 -2.42
N ASP A 37 -2.41 -20.34 -2.13
CA ASP A 37 -3.31 -21.34 -2.72
C ASP A 37 -4.68 -21.31 -2.02
N ILE A 38 -5.51 -20.34 -2.41
CA ILE A 38 -6.88 -20.19 -1.92
C ILE A 38 -7.84 -20.90 -2.88
N ASP A 39 -8.50 -21.95 -2.38
CA ASP A 39 -9.59 -22.61 -3.09
C ASP A 39 -10.83 -21.70 -3.10
N THR A 40 -11.00 -20.99 -4.22
CA THR A 40 -12.12 -20.07 -4.44
C THR A 40 -13.46 -20.80 -4.63
N ASN A 41 -13.46 -22.11 -4.94
CA ASN A 41 -14.70 -22.89 -4.99
C ASN A 41 -15.26 -23.14 -3.59
N LYS A 42 -14.40 -23.19 -2.57
CA LYS A 42 -14.80 -23.33 -1.16
C LYS A 42 -15.02 -22.00 -0.46
N THR A 43 -14.49 -20.92 -1.01
CA THR A 43 -14.57 -19.57 -0.42
C THR A 43 -15.51 -18.69 -1.22
N LYS A 44 -16.81 -18.71 -0.87
CA LYS A 44 -17.84 -17.91 -1.57
C LYS A 44 -17.55 -16.40 -1.59
N GLU A 45 -16.85 -15.89 -0.59
CA GLU A 45 -16.52 -14.47 -0.48
C GLU A 45 -15.15 -14.27 0.18
N LEU A 46 -14.10 -14.02 -0.62
CA LEU A 46 -12.77 -13.75 -0.09
C LEU A 46 -12.72 -12.33 0.49
N LYS A 47 -12.36 -12.21 1.77
CA LYS A 47 -12.18 -10.93 2.48
C LYS A 47 -10.73 -10.75 2.86
N ILE A 48 -10.15 -9.62 2.50
CA ILE A 48 -8.74 -9.29 2.74
C ILE A 48 -8.68 -8.01 3.57
N ILE A 49 -7.90 -8.05 4.63
CA ILE A 49 -7.55 -6.87 5.42
C ILE A 49 -6.10 -6.55 5.12
N ASP A 50 -5.85 -5.41 4.47
CA ASP A 50 -4.53 -4.95 4.08
C ASP A 50 -4.07 -3.82 5.02
N VAL A 51 -3.02 -4.07 5.81
CA VAL A 51 -2.54 -3.13 6.84
C VAL A 51 -1.18 -2.60 6.42
N GLY A 52 -1.12 -1.32 6.06
CA GLY A 52 0.04 -0.72 5.42
C GLY A 52 -0.04 -0.83 3.90
N ALA A 53 -1.18 -0.47 3.32
CA ALA A 53 -1.46 -0.63 1.90
C ALA A 53 -0.57 0.22 0.99
N TYR A 54 0.09 1.25 1.54
CA TYR A 54 1.00 2.14 0.83
C TYR A 54 0.35 2.70 -0.44
N ILE A 55 0.94 2.48 -1.62
CA ILE A 55 0.39 2.93 -2.92
C ILE A 55 -0.54 1.91 -3.60
N GLY A 56 -0.88 0.81 -2.92
CA GLY A 56 -1.92 -0.13 -3.35
C GLY A 56 -1.46 -1.31 -4.21
N LEU A 57 -0.15 -1.61 -4.27
CA LEU A 57 0.36 -2.71 -5.10
C LEU A 57 -0.17 -4.10 -4.67
N SER A 58 -0.28 -4.35 -3.36
CA SER A 58 -0.91 -5.53 -2.78
C SER A 58 -2.38 -5.66 -3.21
N ILE A 59 -3.14 -4.57 -3.15
CA ILE A 59 -4.55 -4.51 -3.58
C ILE A 59 -4.66 -4.90 -5.06
N LEU A 60 -3.83 -4.32 -5.93
CA LEU A 60 -3.82 -4.65 -7.36
C LEU A 60 -3.45 -6.10 -7.62
N TYR A 61 -2.47 -6.64 -6.87
CA TYR A 61 -2.08 -8.04 -6.94
C TYR A 61 -3.27 -8.96 -6.61
N PHE A 62 -3.90 -8.77 -5.46
CA PHE A 62 -5.03 -9.58 -5.05
C PHE A 62 -6.23 -9.42 -5.98
N LYS A 63 -6.50 -8.23 -6.52
CA LYS A 63 -7.58 -8.01 -7.49
C LYS A 63 -7.31 -8.62 -8.85
N SER A 64 -6.04 -8.83 -9.21
CA SER A 64 -5.69 -9.55 -10.44
C SER A 64 -5.98 -11.04 -10.35
N ARG A 65 -5.81 -11.65 -9.17
CA ARG A 65 -6.04 -13.09 -8.91
C ARG A 65 -7.47 -13.39 -8.46
N TYR A 66 -8.04 -12.51 -7.65
CA TYR A 66 -9.37 -12.65 -7.06
C TYR A 66 -10.20 -11.39 -7.32
N PRO A 67 -10.72 -11.21 -8.55
CA PRO A 67 -11.44 -9.99 -8.95
C PRO A 67 -12.64 -9.66 -8.05
N ASN A 68 -13.27 -10.69 -7.47
CA ASN A 68 -14.45 -10.57 -6.62
C ASN A 68 -14.13 -10.42 -5.11
N ALA A 69 -12.86 -10.45 -4.71
CA ALA A 69 -12.49 -10.29 -3.30
C ALA A 69 -12.95 -8.92 -2.76
N HIS A 70 -13.30 -8.84 -1.49
CA HIS A 70 -13.55 -7.59 -0.79
C HIS A 70 -12.33 -7.22 0.02
N ILE A 71 -11.83 -6.00 -0.16
CA ILE A 71 -10.60 -5.56 0.50
C ILE A 71 -10.91 -4.35 1.38
N ILE A 72 -10.47 -4.40 2.64
CA ILE A 72 -10.42 -3.24 3.54
C ILE A 72 -8.94 -2.94 3.76
N ALA A 73 -8.51 -1.75 3.33
CA ALA A 73 -7.12 -1.36 3.33
C ALA A 73 -6.89 -0.14 4.24
N PHE A 74 -5.78 -0.17 4.96
CA PHE A 74 -5.37 0.86 5.91
C PHE A 74 -4.01 1.41 5.52
N GLU A 75 -3.91 2.73 5.38
CA GLU A 75 -2.64 3.41 5.15
C GLU A 75 -2.57 4.66 6.04
N PRO A 76 -1.70 4.68 7.06
CA PRO A 76 -1.67 5.79 8.02
C PRO A 76 -1.01 7.07 7.51
N ASN A 77 -0.16 7.00 6.48
CA ASN A 77 0.62 8.14 6.00
C ASN A 77 -0.26 9.08 5.14
N PRO A 78 -0.63 10.27 5.64
CA PRO A 78 -1.49 11.20 4.90
C PRO A 78 -0.84 11.77 3.64
N ASN A 79 0.50 11.69 3.50
CA ASN A 79 1.19 12.13 2.28
C ASN A 79 1.07 11.10 1.14
N ILE A 80 0.70 9.86 1.47
CA ILE A 80 0.59 8.75 0.51
C ILE A 80 -0.85 8.38 0.24
N PHE A 81 -1.73 8.55 1.23
CA PHE A 81 -3.13 8.17 1.10
C PHE A 81 -3.83 8.71 -0.16
N PRO A 82 -3.63 9.98 -0.59
CA PRO A 82 -4.21 10.47 -1.84
C PRO A 82 -3.72 9.73 -3.09
N LEU A 83 -2.45 9.31 -3.10
CA LEU A 83 -1.86 8.54 -4.20
C LEU A 83 -2.41 7.11 -4.23
N LEU A 84 -2.68 6.52 -3.06
CA LEU A 84 -3.39 5.25 -2.94
C LEU A 84 -4.80 5.36 -3.53
N GLU A 85 -5.56 6.39 -3.14
CA GLU A 85 -6.91 6.65 -3.67
C GLU A 85 -6.88 6.80 -5.20
N GLU A 86 -5.97 7.63 -5.72
CA GLU A 86 -5.77 7.83 -7.16
C GLU A 86 -5.50 6.50 -7.87
N ASN A 87 -4.61 5.66 -7.35
CA ASN A 87 -4.28 4.38 -7.96
C ASN A 87 -5.47 3.40 -7.98
N ILE A 88 -6.31 3.39 -6.94
CA ILE A 88 -7.50 2.53 -6.90
C ILE A 88 -8.58 3.05 -7.86
N GLU A 89 -8.80 4.36 -7.89
CA GLU A 89 -9.79 5.00 -8.76
C GLU A 89 -9.41 4.91 -10.24
N TYR A 90 -8.17 5.26 -10.59
CA TYR A 90 -7.66 5.26 -11.96
C TYR A 90 -7.75 3.88 -12.61
N ASN A 91 -7.55 2.82 -11.83
CA ASN A 91 -7.66 1.43 -12.30
C ASN A 91 -9.07 0.85 -12.17
N ASN A 92 -10.05 1.66 -11.77
CA ASN A 92 -11.45 1.28 -11.59
C ASN A 92 -11.61 0.04 -10.69
N ILE A 93 -10.81 -0.05 -9.63
CA ILE A 93 -10.81 -1.21 -8.74
C ILE A 93 -12.04 -1.15 -7.84
N LYS A 94 -12.93 -2.14 -7.98
CA LYS A 94 -14.17 -2.24 -7.20
C LYS A 94 -13.98 -3.06 -5.92
N ASN A 95 -14.94 -2.99 -4.99
CA ASN A 95 -14.96 -3.76 -3.75
C ASN A 95 -13.69 -3.54 -2.90
N VAL A 96 -13.28 -2.28 -2.76
CA VAL A 96 -12.16 -1.84 -1.90
C VAL A 96 -12.65 -0.69 -1.04
N LYS A 97 -12.33 -0.74 0.26
CA LYS A 97 -12.57 0.35 1.20
C LYS A 97 -11.23 0.81 1.77
N LEU A 98 -10.91 2.09 1.60
CA LEU A 98 -9.66 2.68 2.06
C LEU A 98 -9.87 3.46 3.36
N HIS A 99 -8.91 3.39 4.26
CA HIS A 99 -8.94 4.07 5.56
C HIS A 99 -7.59 4.74 5.84
N ASN A 100 -7.58 6.07 5.99
CA ASN A 100 -6.37 6.82 6.34
C ASN A 100 -6.10 6.79 7.86
N VAL A 101 -5.87 5.59 8.41
CA VAL A 101 -5.58 5.39 9.83
C VAL A 101 -4.59 4.23 10.02
N ALA A 102 -3.86 4.26 11.13
CA ALA A 102 -3.09 3.10 11.59
C ALA A 102 -4.00 2.14 12.38
N ILE A 103 -3.70 0.83 12.31
CA ILE A 103 -4.32 -0.17 13.18
C ILE A 103 -3.56 -0.25 14.50
N GLY A 104 -4.30 -0.28 15.61
CA GLY A 104 -3.73 -0.39 16.95
C GLY A 104 -4.76 -0.87 17.97
N LYS A 105 -4.30 -1.18 19.18
CA LYS A 105 -5.14 -1.72 20.28
C LYS A 105 -6.26 -0.78 20.72
N GLU A 106 -6.09 0.53 20.53
CA GLU A 106 -6.98 1.58 21.03
C GLU A 106 -7.21 2.64 19.96
N SER A 107 -8.42 3.20 19.92
CA SER A 107 -8.73 4.38 19.09
C SER A 107 -8.15 5.63 19.76
N LYS A 108 -7.07 6.16 19.18
CA LYS A 108 -6.48 7.43 19.60
C LYS A 108 -5.64 8.08 18.51
N LYS A 109 -5.44 9.39 18.64
CA LYS A 109 -4.48 10.12 17.83
C LYS A 109 -3.06 9.92 18.39
N ARG A 110 -2.11 9.62 17.52
CA ARG A 110 -0.68 9.54 17.83
C ARG A 110 0.11 10.29 16.77
N LYS A 111 1.27 10.79 17.15
CA LYS A 111 2.25 11.37 16.22
C LYS A 111 2.83 10.25 15.36
N LEU A 112 2.73 10.41 14.04
CA LEU A 112 3.30 9.49 13.06
C LEU A 112 4.55 10.13 12.48
N TYR A 113 5.69 9.47 12.61
CA TYR A 113 6.95 9.92 12.02
C TYR A 113 7.11 9.29 10.64
N ILE A 114 7.26 10.13 9.64
CA ILE A 114 7.35 9.78 8.21
C ILE A 114 8.74 10.16 7.69
N GLU A 115 9.24 9.41 6.71
CA GLU A 115 10.50 9.69 6.02
C GLU A 115 10.63 11.17 5.63
N SER A 116 11.81 11.74 5.91
CA SER A 116 12.08 13.16 5.65
C SER A 116 13.49 13.45 5.12
N SER A 117 14.19 12.42 4.64
CA SER A 117 15.51 12.56 4.00
C SER A 117 15.46 13.07 2.57
N GLY A 118 14.27 13.30 2.01
CA GLY A 118 14.09 13.91 0.68
C GLY A 118 14.10 12.90 -0.47
N PHE A 119 14.25 11.61 -0.16
CA PHE A 119 14.17 10.53 -1.14
C PHE A 119 12.73 10.16 -1.51
N ALA A 120 11.73 10.68 -0.78
CA ALA A 120 10.31 10.36 -0.98
C ALA A 120 10.03 8.85 -0.88
N ALA A 121 10.81 8.15 -0.04
CA ALA A 121 10.70 6.72 0.21
C ALA A 121 9.75 6.52 1.39
N PHE A 122 8.47 6.71 1.11
CA PHE A 122 7.42 6.83 2.12
C PHE A 122 6.79 5.50 2.53
N SER A 123 7.34 4.36 2.10
CA SER A 123 6.87 3.03 2.50
C SER A 123 7.05 2.75 4.00
N THR A 124 7.83 3.57 4.71
CA THR A 124 8.06 3.41 6.14
C THR A 124 7.52 4.61 6.94
N ALA A 125 6.80 4.29 8.01
CA ALA A 125 6.34 5.24 9.01
C ALA A 125 6.28 4.55 10.38
N SER A 126 6.44 5.32 11.46
CA SER A 126 6.47 4.75 12.81
C SER A 126 5.96 5.73 13.87
N PHE A 127 5.52 5.19 15.01
CA PHE A 127 5.27 6.00 16.21
C PHE A 127 6.55 6.38 16.96
N ARG A 128 7.69 5.81 16.58
CA ARG A 128 9.01 6.16 17.12
C ARG A 128 9.77 6.96 16.06
N LYS A 129 10.37 8.06 16.49
CA LYS A 129 11.26 8.85 15.64
C LYS A 129 12.45 7.96 15.23
N ASP A 130 12.75 7.94 13.93
CA ASP A 130 13.93 7.29 13.32
C ASP A 130 14.00 5.75 13.54
N ALA A 131 12.83 5.10 13.68
CA ALA A 131 12.68 3.72 14.15
C ALA A 131 13.24 2.62 13.25
N TRP A 132 13.50 2.89 11.97
CA TRP A 132 13.71 1.81 10.99
C TRP A 132 15.13 1.22 11.04
N ASN A 133 16.15 2.06 11.11
CA ASN A 133 17.54 1.63 11.22
C ASN A 133 18.44 2.66 11.95
N GLY A 134 17.85 3.66 12.61
CA GLY A 134 18.55 4.79 13.21
C GLY A 134 19.24 5.74 12.21
N LYS A 135 19.25 5.43 10.92
CA LYS A 135 19.83 6.24 9.83
C LYS A 135 18.77 7.01 9.05
N GLN A 136 17.55 6.48 8.96
CA GLN A 136 16.42 7.14 8.32
C GLN A 136 15.92 8.28 9.19
N LYS A 137 16.10 9.52 8.73
CA LYS A 137 15.53 10.71 9.38
C LYS A 137 14.04 10.78 9.11
N SER A 138 13.30 11.10 10.16
CA SER A 138 11.84 11.20 10.12
C SER A 138 11.34 12.49 10.77
N ARG A 139 10.21 12.98 10.25
CA ARG A 139 9.50 14.13 10.77
C ARG A 139 8.04 13.77 11.03
N PRO A 140 7.39 14.44 11.99
CA PRO A 140 5.98 14.18 12.26
C PRO A 140 5.03 14.71 11.20
#